data_AF-A0A498MQN8-F1
#
_entry.id   AF-A0A498MQN8-F1
#
_cell.length_a   1.000
_cell.length_b   1.000
_cell.length_c   1.000
_cell.angle_alpha   90.00
_cell.angle_beta   90.00
_cell.angle_gamma   90.00
#
_symmetry.space_group_name_H-M   'P 1'
#
loop_
_entity.id
_entity.type
_entity.pdbx_description
1 polymer ?
#
loop_
_entity_poly.entity_id
_entity_poly.type
_entity_poly.pdbx_seq_one_letter_code
_entity_poly.pdbx_strand_id
1 'polypeptide(L)'
;MSRSNMFILMIIIPLTLFQSVTGKDCVCDLKNSDPAFPENKLSKVETNAAQCIQAITSEKMTDLDRLIVGLQQRIKELENNVAMLEKENDKNLYGAVSLRIIELEFAEIQDLLNKLNRTTSDYHHLGVQAAAQLEDMKVTMEELEKFDNMQVIKKERENQRVKRELEECKNEQKATLPPPTVPPARCGLGQMVNVTGPRTYSLTVYGTSYPYGAWGRDAKPAPGDENKYWLVVLSSSNVYGHFVRQYGTLSTLLLGIGQKDTYISNSNPTTNTIQGPNVVMYDNSLYYNCYYTYSVCQFNMATRVVSTVALPSDTGYNNKFPFGHLGSSYSYTDMDFATDESGVYVIYATTSNFGNVVISKIQTSNPPVVGQTWKTSLYKTTSTNTFMVCGVLYATRYLDKEREEIFYSYDTITNKERFDLKVIIKKLQTNIEYLNYDPRDHLLYVYSDAYILTYDLIFQ
;
A
#
# COMPACT_ATOMS: atom_id res chain seq x y z
N MET A 1 24.54 52.23 15.47
CA MET A 1 23.17 52.30 16.02
C MET A 1 22.36 51.14 15.45
N SER A 2 22.10 50.10 16.23
CA SER A 2 20.96 49.20 16.02
C SER A 2 20.64 48.54 17.36
N ARG A 3 19.39 48.68 17.79
CA ARG A 3 18.88 48.33 19.13
C ARG A 3 18.60 46.83 19.21
N SER A 4 19.24 46.15 20.15
CA SER A 4 18.79 44.82 20.62
C SER A 4 17.51 44.98 21.43
N ASN A 5 16.39 44.47 20.91
CA ASN A 5 15.16 44.31 21.68
C ASN A 5 15.23 42.98 22.45
N MET A 6 15.53 43.09 23.75
CA MET A 6 15.47 42.01 24.72
C MET A 6 14.00 41.82 25.14
N PHE A 7 13.34 40.77 24.67
CA PHE A 7 12.00 40.40 25.14
C PHE A 7 12.12 39.76 26.53
N ILE A 8 11.66 40.47 27.56
CA ILE A 8 11.51 39.96 28.92
C ILE A 8 10.20 39.18 28.99
N LEU A 9 10.29 37.85 29.12
CA LEU A 9 9.14 36.98 29.36
C LEU A 9 8.73 37.11 30.84
N MET A 10 7.66 37.87 31.11
CA MET A 10 7.03 37.92 32.44
C MET A 10 6.29 36.60 32.69
N ILE A 11 6.86 35.71 33.51
CA ILE A 11 6.20 34.51 34.01
C ILE A 11 5.32 34.92 35.20
N ILE A 12 4.00 34.79 35.05
CA ILE A 12 3.04 35.00 36.13
C ILE A 12 2.88 33.65 36.85
N ILE A 13 3.50 33.52 38.03
CA ILE A 13 3.30 32.39 38.94
C ILE A 13 2.16 32.76 39.91
N PRO A 14 1.12 31.93 40.08
CA PRO A 14 0.10 32.17 41.09
C PRO A 14 0.70 31.88 42.48
N LEU A 15 1.12 32.94 43.17
CA LEU A 15 1.64 32.89 44.53
C LEU A 15 0.49 32.85 45.55
N THR A 16 0.36 31.75 46.29
CA THR A 16 -0.35 31.74 47.57
C THR A 16 0.64 32.15 48.67
N LEU A 17 0.57 33.41 49.09
CA LEU A 17 1.40 33.97 50.15
C LEU A 17 0.77 33.68 51.53
N PHE A 18 1.40 32.81 52.31
CA PHE A 18 1.25 32.82 53.76
C PHE A 18 2.38 33.64 54.37
N GLN A 19 2.04 34.76 55.03
CA GLN A 19 3.02 35.58 55.74
C GLN A 19 3.19 35.05 57.17
N SER A 20 4.41 34.63 57.49
CA SER A 20 4.93 34.53 58.85
C SER A 20 6.04 35.57 58.98
N VAL A 21 5.81 36.63 59.76
CA VAL A 21 6.76 37.72 59.94
C VAL A 21 7.50 37.56 61.26
N THR A 22 8.75 37.10 61.21
CA THR A 22 9.80 37.42 62.18
C THR A 22 11.18 37.29 61.54
N GLY A 23 12.02 38.34 61.63
CA GLY A 23 13.47 38.25 61.40
C GLY A 23 13.98 38.82 60.07
N LYS A 24 15.15 39.48 60.13
CA LYS A 24 15.71 40.45 59.16
C LYS A 24 16.26 39.90 57.83
N ASP A 25 15.94 38.68 57.44
CA ASP A 25 16.33 38.14 56.14
C ASP A 25 15.11 37.49 55.50
N CYS A 26 14.60 38.10 54.43
CA CYS A 26 13.56 37.48 53.60
C CYS A 26 14.18 36.32 52.82
N VAL A 27 14.35 35.16 53.47
CA VAL A 27 14.70 33.92 52.79
C VAL A 27 13.41 33.29 52.29
N CYS A 28 13.19 33.36 50.98
CA CYS A 28 12.15 32.58 50.32
C CYS A 28 12.61 31.13 50.22
N ASP A 29 12.05 30.26 51.06
CA ASP A 29 12.27 28.83 50.97
C ASP A 29 11.42 28.28 49.81
N LEU A 30 12.03 28.13 48.63
CA LEU A 30 11.36 27.64 47.42
C LEU A 30 11.09 26.14 47.56
N LYS A 31 9.95 25.78 48.14
CA LYS A 31 9.44 24.41 48.12
C LYS A 31 8.70 24.18 46.81
N ASN A 32 9.35 23.51 45.86
CA ASN A 32 8.67 23.02 44.67
C ASN A 32 7.75 21.86 45.06
N SER A 33 6.44 22.04 44.89
CA SER A 33 5.42 21.05 45.24
C SER A 33 5.31 19.93 44.21
N ASP A 34 5.92 20.11 43.02
CA ASP A 34 5.86 19.16 41.93
C ASP A 34 6.88 18.03 42.10
N PRO A 35 6.50 16.78 41.78
CA PRO A 35 7.43 15.66 41.82
C PRO A 35 8.56 15.86 40.80
N ALA A 36 9.80 15.55 41.22
CA ALA A 36 10.98 15.67 40.35
C ALA A 36 10.84 14.78 39.10
N PHE A 37 11.28 15.30 37.94
CA PHE A 37 11.25 14.55 36.68
C PHE A 37 12.14 13.29 36.76
N PRO A 38 11.63 12.10 36.40
CA PRO A 38 12.39 10.87 36.51
C PRO A 38 13.31 10.67 35.29
N GLU A 39 14.45 11.36 35.31
CA GLU A 39 15.49 11.36 34.25
C GLU A 39 16.04 9.95 33.94
N ASN A 40 16.10 9.08 34.96
CA ASN A 40 16.51 7.69 34.81
C ASN A 40 15.60 6.88 33.89
N LYS A 41 14.30 7.17 33.86
CA LYS A 41 13.34 6.51 32.95
C LYS A 41 13.57 6.94 31.51
N LEU A 42 13.83 8.22 31.27
CA LEU A 42 14.12 8.77 29.95
C LEU A 42 15.41 8.17 29.37
N SER A 43 16.49 8.18 30.15
CA SER A 43 17.78 7.59 29.74
C SER A 43 17.68 6.09 29.43
N LYS A 44 16.82 5.37 30.16
CA LYS A 44 16.53 3.95 29.88
C LYS A 44 15.84 3.75 28.53
N VAL A 45 14.88 4.60 28.19
CA VAL A 45 14.20 4.56 26.88
C VAL A 45 15.18 4.87 25.75
N GLU A 46 16.04 5.88 25.91
CA GLU A 46 17.08 6.20 24.91
C GLU A 46 18.05 5.04 24.68
N THR A 47 18.50 4.40 25.77
CA THR A 47 19.40 3.25 25.71
C THR A 47 18.73 2.05 25.01
N ASN A 48 17.48 1.76 25.36
CA ASN A 48 16.71 0.66 24.76
C ASN A 48 16.45 0.91 23.26
N ALA A 49 16.16 2.15 22.86
CA ALA A 49 15.96 2.51 21.46
C ALA A 49 17.25 2.31 20.64
N ALA A 50 18.40 2.75 21.16
CA ALA A 50 19.69 2.55 20.51
C ALA A 50 20.05 1.06 20.36
N GLN A 51 19.77 0.24 21.38
CA GLN A 51 19.97 -1.21 21.33
C GLN A 51 19.04 -1.90 20.32
N CYS A 52 17.78 -1.46 20.21
CA CYS A 52 16.83 -1.98 19.24
C CYS A 52 17.30 -1.72 17.79
N ILE A 53 17.79 -0.50 17.52
CA ILE A 53 18.35 -0.12 16.20
C ILE A 53 19.59 -0.98 15.86
N GLN A 54 20.47 -1.23 16.83
CA GLN A 54 21.63 -2.10 16.61
C GLN A 54 21.29 -3.58 16.46
N ALA A 55 20.19 -4.06 17.05
CA ALA A 55 19.77 -5.45 16.95
C ALA A 55 19.10 -5.79 15.61
N ILE A 56 18.44 -4.80 14.98
CA ILE A 56 17.73 -4.92 13.70
C ILE A 56 18.63 -4.35 12.58
N THR A 57 19.67 -5.08 12.18
CA THR A 57 20.56 -4.67 11.09
C THR A 57 20.17 -5.28 9.74
N SER A 58 20.44 -4.52 8.67
CA SER A 58 20.25 -4.94 7.27
C SER A 58 21.05 -6.21 6.90
N GLU A 59 22.14 -6.48 7.61
CA GLU A 59 23.05 -7.61 7.37
C GLU A 59 22.40 -8.97 7.65
N LYS A 60 21.55 -9.06 8.69
CA LYS A 60 20.84 -10.31 8.99
C LYS A 60 19.72 -10.59 7.99
N MET A 61 19.10 -9.54 7.39
CA MET A 61 18.01 -9.72 6.41
C MET A 61 18.56 -10.29 5.11
N THR A 62 19.77 -9.87 4.73
CA THR A 62 20.49 -10.41 3.58
C THR A 62 20.89 -11.88 3.73
N ASP A 63 21.07 -12.38 4.96
CA ASP A 63 21.37 -13.79 5.21
C ASP A 63 20.17 -14.71 4.92
N LEU A 64 18.95 -14.26 5.25
CA LEU A 64 17.72 -15.01 4.94
C LEU A 64 17.50 -15.11 3.43
N ASP A 65 17.64 -14.00 2.72
CA ASP A 65 17.54 -13.96 1.26
C ASP A 65 18.58 -14.87 0.59
N ARG A 66 19.82 -14.84 1.08
CA ARG A 66 20.91 -15.71 0.58
C ARG A 66 20.62 -17.19 0.80
N LEU A 67 20.07 -17.58 1.96
CA LEU A 67 19.71 -18.98 2.25
C LEU A 67 18.57 -19.47 1.36
N ILE A 68 17.56 -18.64 1.10
CA ILE A 68 16.44 -18.97 0.21
C ILE A 68 16.92 -19.17 -1.24
N VAL A 69 17.77 -18.26 -1.73
CA VAL A 69 18.35 -18.37 -3.09
C VAL A 69 19.22 -19.63 -3.21
N GLY A 70 20.03 -19.94 -2.20
CA GLY A 70 20.85 -21.16 -2.17
C GLY A 70 20.00 -22.44 -2.20
N LEU A 71 18.89 -22.46 -1.45
CA LEU A 71 17.96 -23.59 -1.44
C LEU A 71 17.28 -23.79 -2.80
N GLN A 72 16.81 -22.71 -3.43
CA GLN A 72 16.19 -22.77 -4.76
C GLN A 72 17.15 -23.33 -5.82
N GLN A 73 18.42 -22.90 -5.79
CA GLN A 73 19.43 -23.38 -6.71
C GLN A 73 19.71 -24.88 -6.54
N ARG A 74 19.84 -25.36 -5.29
CA ARG A 74 20.09 -26.77 -5.00
C ARG A 74 18.91 -27.68 -5.36
N ILE A 75 17.67 -27.24 -5.15
CA ILE A 75 16.48 -27.97 -5.60
C ILE A 75 16.47 -28.13 -7.13
N LYS A 76 16.86 -27.08 -7.86
CA LYS A 76 16.97 -27.12 -9.33
C LYS A 76 18.09 -28.07 -9.79
N GLU A 77 19.22 -28.12 -9.08
CA GLU A 77 20.31 -29.07 -9.37
C GLU A 77 19.88 -30.51 -9.08
N LEU A 78 19.16 -30.75 -7.98
CA LEU A 78 18.56 -32.06 -7.69
C LEU A 78 17.60 -32.50 -8.81
N GLU A 79 16.72 -31.62 -9.29
CA GLU A 79 15.80 -31.91 -10.40
C GLU A 79 16.56 -32.35 -11.66
N ASN A 80 17.64 -31.64 -12.02
CA ASN A 80 18.48 -32.00 -13.16
C ASN A 80 19.19 -33.35 -12.97
N ASN A 81 19.71 -33.61 -11.76
CA ASN A 81 20.40 -34.87 -11.43
C ASN A 81 19.44 -36.07 -11.45
N VAL A 82 18.20 -35.89 -10.98
CA VAL A 82 17.14 -36.90 -11.07
C VAL A 82 16.75 -37.14 -12.53
N ALA A 83 16.57 -36.09 -13.34
CA ALA A 83 16.26 -36.23 -14.76
C ALA A 83 17.39 -36.89 -15.57
N MET A 84 18.65 -36.71 -15.14
CA MET A 84 19.80 -37.42 -15.72
C MET A 84 19.77 -38.91 -15.35
N LEU A 85 19.51 -39.23 -14.08
CA LEU A 85 19.37 -40.61 -13.60
C LEU A 85 18.25 -41.36 -14.36
N GLU A 86 17.13 -40.71 -14.65
CA GLU A 86 16.02 -41.29 -15.41
C GLU A 86 16.40 -41.62 -16.87
N LYS A 87 17.31 -40.85 -17.47
CA LYS A 87 17.80 -41.05 -18.85
C LYS A 87 18.86 -42.17 -18.95
N GLU A 88 19.58 -42.45 -17.87
CA GLU A 88 20.57 -43.53 -17.79
C GLU A 88 19.94 -44.93 -17.67
N ASN A 89 18.62 -45.05 -17.85
CA ASN A 89 17.86 -46.30 -17.71
C ASN A 89 18.17 -47.33 -18.83
N ASP A 90 19.33 -47.96 -18.75
CA ASP A 90 19.66 -49.19 -19.47
C ASP A 90 19.29 -50.41 -18.60
N LYS A 91 18.05 -50.90 -18.77
CA LYS A 91 17.59 -52.20 -18.23
C LYS A 91 17.79 -52.38 -16.71
N ASN A 92 17.30 -51.42 -15.91
CA ASN A 92 17.23 -51.49 -14.44
C ASN A 92 18.57 -51.42 -13.68
N LEU A 93 19.68 -51.04 -14.32
CA LEU A 93 20.88 -50.62 -13.59
C LEU A 93 20.98 -49.10 -13.56
N TYR A 94 20.59 -48.51 -12.42
CA TYR A 94 20.91 -47.11 -12.13
C TYR A 94 22.42 -46.95 -11.92
N GLY A 95 23.00 -45.89 -12.49
CA GLY A 95 24.39 -45.54 -12.24
C GLY A 95 24.62 -45.29 -10.74
N ALA A 96 25.44 -46.12 -10.08
CA ALA A 96 25.77 -45.96 -8.66
C ALA A 96 26.36 -44.57 -8.34
N VAL A 97 27.00 -43.94 -9.33
CA VAL A 97 27.53 -42.56 -9.25
C VAL A 97 26.40 -41.54 -9.18
N SER A 98 25.40 -41.64 -10.06
CA SER A 98 24.25 -40.72 -10.14
C SER A 98 23.38 -40.80 -8.89
N LEU A 99 23.17 -42.01 -8.34
CA LEU A 99 22.51 -42.18 -7.04
C LEU A 99 23.31 -41.53 -5.90
N ARG A 100 24.64 -41.66 -5.89
CA ARG A 100 25.48 -41.05 -4.86
C ARG A 100 25.49 -39.51 -4.93
N ILE A 101 25.42 -38.94 -6.14
CA ILE A 101 25.29 -37.50 -6.34
C ILE A 101 23.96 -37.01 -5.75
N ILE A 102 22.86 -37.71 -6.02
CA ILE A 102 21.54 -37.37 -5.47
C ILE A 102 21.52 -37.45 -3.93
N GLU A 103 22.13 -38.49 -3.34
CA GLU A 103 22.28 -38.59 -1.87
C GLU A 103 23.01 -37.39 -1.26
N LEU A 104 24.06 -36.89 -1.94
CA LEU A 104 24.82 -35.71 -1.49
C LEU A 104 23.98 -34.43 -1.62
N GLU A 105 23.25 -34.26 -2.72
CA GLU A 105 22.36 -33.10 -2.90
C GLU A 105 21.25 -33.07 -1.85
N PHE A 106 20.67 -34.22 -1.49
CA PHE A 106 19.70 -34.30 -0.39
C PHE A 106 20.30 -33.88 0.97
N ALA A 107 21.53 -34.30 1.26
CA ALA A 107 22.21 -33.91 2.50
C ALA A 107 22.47 -32.40 2.57
N GLU A 108 22.86 -31.78 1.45
CA GLU A 108 23.09 -30.33 1.37
C GLU A 108 21.79 -29.53 1.46
N ILE A 109 20.71 -29.98 0.80
CA ILE A 109 19.37 -29.37 0.92
C ILE A 109 18.87 -29.44 2.36
N GLN A 110 19.07 -30.57 3.04
CA GLN A 110 18.66 -30.74 4.44
C GLN A 110 19.43 -29.80 5.37
N ASP A 111 20.73 -29.59 5.15
CA ASP A 111 21.54 -28.64 5.91
C ASP A 111 21.06 -27.19 5.70
N LEU A 112 20.77 -26.80 4.45
CA LEU A 112 20.21 -25.48 4.12
C LEU A 112 18.84 -25.25 4.77
N LEU A 113 17.95 -26.24 4.74
CA LEU A 113 16.65 -26.18 5.43
C LEU A 113 16.79 -26.02 6.94
N ASN A 114 17.73 -26.74 7.55
CA ASN A 114 18.00 -26.64 8.98
C ASN A 114 18.53 -25.25 9.36
N LYS A 115 19.43 -24.67 8.54
CA LYS A 115 19.93 -23.31 8.73
C LYS A 115 18.82 -22.28 8.57
N LEU A 116 18.01 -22.41 7.53
CA LEU A 116 16.87 -21.52 7.27
C LEU A 116 15.86 -21.53 8.43
N ASN A 117 15.52 -22.72 8.96
CA ASN A 117 14.60 -22.86 10.10
C ASN A 117 15.16 -22.19 11.36
N ARG A 118 16.45 -22.36 11.66
CA ARG A 118 17.10 -21.70 12.80
C ARG A 118 17.06 -20.18 12.65
N THR A 119 17.50 -19.67 11.50
CA THR A 119 17.50 -18.22 11.21
C THR A 119 16.09 -17.63 11.28
N THR A 120 15.08 -18.31 10.75
CA THR A 120 13.67 -17.85 10.80
C THR A 120 13.13 -17.80 12.23
N SER A 121 13.46 -18.81 13.05
CA SER A 121 13.08 -18.85 14.46
C SER A 121 13.73 -17.72 15.26
N ASP A 122 15.02 -17.45 15.03
CA ASP A 122 15.75 -16.36 15.67
C ASP A 122 15.14 -14.99 15.31
N TYR A 123 14.73 -14.83 14.05
CA TYR A 123 14.01 -13.65 13.57
C TYR A 123 12.65 -13.45 14.23
N HIS A 124 11.88 -14.53 14.36
CA HIS A 124 10.58 -14.47 15.01
C HIS A 124 10.71 -14.06 16.48
N HIS A 125 11.67 -14.65 17.21
CA HIS A 125 11.97 -14.28 18.58
C HIS A 125 12.40 -12.81 18.70
N LEU A 126 13.29 -12.35 17.81
CA LEU A 126 13.74 -10.96 17.78
C LEU A 126 12.58 -9.98 17.52
N GLY A 127 11.67 -10.31 16.60
CA GLY A 127 10.50 -9.50 16.29
C GLY A 127 9.53 -9.39 17.47
N VAL A 128 9.25 -10.49 18.14
CA VAL A 128 8.39 -10.51 19.36
C VAL A 128 9.03 -9.69 20.48
N GLN A 129 10.34 -9.83 20.69
CA GLN A 129 11.07 -9.06 21.70
C GLN A 129 11.10 -7.56 21.38
N ALA A 130 11.35 -7.17 20.13
CA ALA A 130 11.37 -5.77 19.71
C ALA A 130 9.99 -5.11 19.87
N ALA A 131 8.92 -5.83 19.52
CA ALA A 131 7.55 -5.34 19.71
C ALA A 131 7.22 -5.11 21.20
N ALA A 132 7.62 -6.04 22.07
CA ALA A 132 7.44 -5.88 23.51
C ALA A 132 8.24 -4.69 24.08
N GLN A 133 9.50 -4.52 23.64
CA GLN A 133 10.33 -3.38 24.04
C GLN A 133 9.77 -2.04 23.54
N LEU A 134 9.20 -2.00 22.34
CA LEU A 134 8.58 -0.79 21.78
C LEU A 134 7.36 -0.36 22.60
N GLU A 135 6.52 -1.31 23.00
CA GLU A 135 5.35 -1.00 23.84
C GLU A 135 5.76 -0.54 25.24
N ASP A 136 6.80 -1.14 25.84
CA ASP A 136 7.35 -0.68 27.14
C ASP A 136 7.90 0.76 27.07
N MET A 137 8.63 1.08 25.99
CA MET A 137 9.13 2.44 25.76
C MET A 137 8.00 3.44 25.55
N LYS A 138 6.96 3.06 24.82
CA LYS A 138 5.76 3.90 24.60
C LYS A 138 5.04 4.18 25.91
N VAL A 139 4.76 3.16 26.72
CA VAL A 139 4.15 3.33 28.05
C VAL A 139 4.99 4.24 28.93
N THR A 140 6.32 4.04 28.93
CA THR A 140 7.25 4.90 29.69
C THR A 140 7.23 6.35 29.20
N MET A 141 7.15 6.59 27.88
CA MET A 141 7.01 7.94 27.32
C MET A 141 5.68 8.61 27.69
N GLU A 142 4.57 7.86 27.67
CA GLU A 142 3.26 8.36 28.10
C GLU A 142 3.22 8.70 29.59
N GLU A 143 3.95 7.96 30.44
CA GLU A 143 4.15 8.32 31.84
C GLU A 143 4.96 9.60 32.01
N LEU A 144 6.04 9.75 31.24
CA LEU A 144 6.92 10.92 31.30
C LEU A 144 6.23 12.19 30.81
N GLU A 145 5.31 12.08 29.85
CA GLU A 145 4.51 13.21 29.35
C GLU A 145 3.63 13.84 30.44
N LYS A 146 3.26 13.08 31.49
CA LYS A 146 2.49 13.60 32.64
C LYS A 146 3.28 14.58 33.52
N PHE A 147 4.61 14.59 33.41
CA PHE A 147 5.47 15.53 34.13
C PHE A 147 5.63 16.87 33.40
N ASP A 148 5.06 17.03 32.19
CA ASP A 148 5.00 18.30 31.46
C ASP A 148 3.90 19.22 32.02
N ASN A 149 3.99 19.57 33.32
CA ASN A 149 2.98 20.38 34.02
C ASN A 149 2.77 21.75 33.37
N MET A 150 3.81 22.32 32.74
CA MET A 150 3.77 23.60 32.04
C MET A 150 3.31 23.47 30.57
N GLN A 151 2.99 22.27 30.10
CA GLN A 151 2.62 21.95 28.72
C GLN A 151 3.65 22.46 27.70
N VAL A 152 4.93 22.51 28.08
CA VAL A 152 6.01 23.03 27.24
C VAL A 152 6.23 22.10 26.08
N ILE A 153 6.33 20.79 26.31
CA ILE A 153 6.51 19.78 25.26
C ILE A 153 5.27 19.70 24.37
N LYS A 154 4.08 19.77 24.98
CA LYS A 154 2.82 19.82 24.21
C LYS A 154 2.77 21.03 23.28
N LYS A 155 3.07 22.23 23.80
CA LYS A 155 3.13 23.46 23.01
C LYS A 155 4.28 23.46 22.01
N GLU A 156 5.40 22.83 22.32
CA GLU A 156 6.53 22.70 21.41
C GLU A 156 6.19 21.79 20.23
N ARG A 157 5.48 20.68 20.46
CA ARG A 157 4.90 19.84 19.39
C ARG A 157 3.92 20.64 18.52
N GLU A 158 3.03 21.43 19.13
CA GLU A 158 2.12 22.32 18.40
C GLU A 158 2.89 23.37 17.60
N ASN A 159 3.95 23.96 18.15
CA ASN A 159 4.76 24.97 17.51
C ASN A 159 5.62 24.38 16.37
N GLN A 160 6.11 23.15 16.51
CA GLN A 160 6.76 22.40 15.43
C GLN A 160 5.79 22.08 14.29
N ARG A 161 4.55 21.74 14.62
CA ARG A 161 3.48 21.57 13.62
C ARG A 161 3.21 22.88 12.89
N VAL A 162 2.98 23.97 13.62
CA VAL A 162 2.75 25.31 13.04
C VAL A 162 3.95 25.78 12.21
N LYS A 163 5.19 25.47 12.63
CA LYS A 163 6.40 25.77 11.83
C LYS A 163 6.45 24.98 10.53
N ARG A 164 6.06 23.71 10.52
CA ARG A 164 5.94 22.92 9.28
C ARG A 164 4.89 23.52 8.35
N GLU A 165 3.70 23.80 8.88
CA GLU A 165 2.61 24.46 8.15
C GLU A 165 3.05 25.84 7.60
N LEU A 166 3.86 26.58 8.35
CA LEU A 166 4.41 27.88 7.93
C LEU A 166 5.47 27.74 6.83
N GLU A 167 6.37 26.76 6.91
CA GLU A 167 7.36 26.52 5.84
C GLU A 167 6.71 25.99 4.57
N GLU A 168 5.66 25.16 4.68
CA GLU A 168 4.79 24.77 3.57
C GLU A 168 4.17 26.02 2.91
N CYS A 169 3.57 26.91 3.70
CA CYS A 169 2.99 28.17 3.20
C CYS A 169 4.03 29.10 2.54
N LYS A 170 5.25 29.20 3.09
CA LYS A 170 6.33 29.99 2.47
C LYS A 170 6.82 29.38 1.15
N ASN A 171 6.84 28.05 1.05
CA ASN A 171 7.21 27.35 -0.17
C ASN A 171 6.14 27.53 -1.25
N GLU A 172 4.86 27.57 -0.86
CA GLU A 172 3.74 27.93 -1.74
C GLU A 172 3.84 29.38 -2.24
N GLN A 173 4.28 30.33 -1.41
CA GLN A 173 4.47 31.73 -1.82
C GLN A 173 5.67 31.97 -2.74
N LYS A 174 6.72 31.13 -2.66
CA LYS A 174 7.92 31.25 -3.51
C LYS A 174 7.79 30.51 -4.83
N ALA A 175 6.80 29.62 -4.98
CA ALA A 175 6.49 28.98 -6.25
C ALA A 175 5.97 30.06 -7.22
N THR A 176 6.77 30.37 -8.24
CA THR A 176 6.34 31.27 -9.31
C THR A 176 5.22 30.58 -10.10
N LEU A 177 4.06 31.22 -10.16
CA LEU A 177 2.87 30.71 -10.85
C LEU A 177 3.20 30.38 -12.32
N PRO A 178 3.04 29.13 -12.77
CA PRO A 178 2.88 28.85 -14.20
C PRO A 178 1.62 29.57 -14.72
N PRO A 179 1.48 29.77 -16.05
CA PRO A 179 0.29 30.37 -16.63
C PRO A 179 -0.98 29.65 -16.15
N PRO A 180 -2.12 30.35 -16.00
CA PRO A 180 -3.33 29.77 -15.44
C PRO A 180 -3.89 28.73 -16.40
N THR A 181 -3.48 27.48 -16.23
CA THR A 181 -4.30 26.34 -16.64
C THR A 181 -5.49 26.32 -15.71
N VAL A 182 -6.68 26.57 -16.26
CA VAL A 182 -7.97 26.43 -15.58
C VAL A 182 -7.92 25.15 -14.72
N PRO A 183 -8.07 25.23 -13.38
CA PRO A 183 -8.18 24.04 -12.56
C PRO A 183 -9.33 23.21 -13.13
N PRO A 184 -9.17 21.88 -13.33
CA PRO A 184 -10.31 21.04 -13.66
C PRO A 184 -11.39 21.32 -12.61
N ALA A 185 -12.57 21.74 -13.05
CA ALA A 185 -13.68 21.92 -12.14
C ALA A 185 -13.86 20.60 -11.37
N ARG A 186 -13.87 20.66 -10.03
CA ARG A 186 -14.24 19.50 -9.21
C ARG A 186 -15.55 18.96 -9.76
N CYS A 187 -15.67 17.64 -9.82
CA CYS A 187 -16.95 17.02 -10.10
C CYS A 187 -17.99 17.55 -9.08
N GLY A 188 -19.26 17.67 -9.47
CA GLY A 188 -20.31 18.20 -8.60
C GLY A 188 -20.74 17.26 -7.46
N LEU A 189 -20.04 16.15 -7.22
CA LEU A 189 -20.48 15.09 -6.30
C LEU A 189 -20.23 15.41 -4.83
N GLY A 190 -19.45 16.43 -4.46
CA GLY A 190 -19.19 16.74 -3.05
C GLY A 190 -18.26 15.72 -2.37
N GLN A 191 -18.31 15.59 -1.04
CA GLN A 191 -17.44 14.67 -0.30
C GLN A 191 -18.14 13.32 -0.08
N MET A 192 -17.46 12.20 -0.33
CA MET A 192 -17.96 10.87 0.05
C MET A 192 -18.05 10.74 1.57
N VAL A 193 -19.23 10.35 2.06
CA VAL A 193 -19.55 10.23 3.49
C VAL A 193 -19.92 8.82 3.91
N ASN A 194 -20.39 7.97 3.00
CA ASN A 194 -20.79 6.60 3.34
C ASN A 194 -20.75 5.64 2.15
N VAL A 195 -20.76 4.34 2.44
CA VAL A 195 -20.88 3.26 1.47
C VAL A 195 -22.02 2.32 1.88
N THR A 196 -22.90 1.98 0.94
CA THR A 196 -24.04 1.07 1.17
C THR A 196 -24.07 -0.05 0.14
N GLY A 197 -24.59 -1.21 0.52
CA GLY A 197 -24.69 -2.38 -0.38
C GLY A 197 -24.38 -3.70 0.32
N PRO A 198 -24.05 -4.75 -0.46
CA PRO A 198 -23.85 -4.72 -1.90
C PRO A 198 -25.17 -4.68 -2.69
N ARG A 199 -25.18 -3.95 -3.80
CA ARG A 199 -26.28 -3.87 -4.77
C ARG A 199 -26.31 -5.06 -5.74
N THR A 200 -25.13 -5.53 -6.13
CA THR A 200 -24.93 -6.73 -6.94
C THR A 200 -24.03 -7.68 -6.17
N TYR A 201 -24.35 -8.98 -6.20
CA TYR A 201 -23.52 -10.04 -5.63
C TYR A 201 -23.70 -11.30 -6.48
N SER A 202 -22.63 -11.76 -7.13
CA SER A 202 -22.68 -12.99 -7.92
C SER A 202 -21.31 -13.62 -8.05
N LEU A 203 -21.28 -14.93 -8.31
CA LEU A 203 -20.06 -15.62 -8.72
C LEU A 203 -19.72 -15.28 -10.17
N THR A 204 -18.44 -15.33 -10.51
CA THR A 204 -18.05 -15.34 -11.91
C THR A 204 -18.53 -16.61 -12.61
N VAL A 205 -18.52 -16.58 -13.94
CA VAL A 205 -18.81 -17.73 -14.80
C VAL A 205 -17.87 -18.92 -14.61
N TYR A 206 -16.76 -18.70 -13.91
CA TYR A 206 -15.75 -19.71 -13.59
C TYR A 206 -15.97 -20.32 -12.20
N GLY A 207 -17.08 -20.02 -11.52
CA GLY A 207 -17.30 -20.43 -10.14
C GLY A 207 -16.21 -19.88 -9.24
N THR A 208 -15.56 -20.75 -8.47
CA THR A 208 -14.49 -20.40 -7.52
C THR A 208 -13.08 -20.67 -8.06
N SER A 209 -12.94 -21.03 -9.34
CA SER A 209 -11.63 -21.39 -9.91
C SER A 209 -10.63 -20.24 -9.96
N TYR A 210 -11.11 -18.99 -10.04
CA TYR A 210 -10.27 -17.81 -10.12
C TYR A 210 -10.61 -16.83 -8.98
N PRO A 211 -9.99 -17.00 -7.79
CA PRO A 211 -10.23 -16.12 -6.64
C PRO A 211 -9.72 -14.68 -6.84
N TYR A 212 -8.86 -14.44 -7.82
CA TYR A 212 -8.28 -13.13 -8.12
C TYR A 212 -8.64 -12.67 -9.53
N GLY A 213 -8.99 -11.40 -9.65
CA GLY A 213 -9.39 -10.78 -10.89
C GLY A 213 -9.91 -9.37 -10.68
N ALA A 214 -10.47 -8.81 -11.73
CA ALA A 214 -11.12 -7.52 -11.73
C ALA A 214 -12.27 -7.52 -12.72
N TRP A 215 -13.23 -6.63 -12.49
CA TRP A 215 -14.35 -6.44 -13.38
C TRP A 215 -14.83 -5.01 -13.31
N GLY A 216 -15.59 -4.60 -14.33
CA GLY A 216 -16.13 -3.26 -14.37
C GLY A 216 -16.66 -2.92 -15.74
N ARG A 217 -16.66 -1.62 -16.04
CA ARG A 217 -17.02 -1.09 -17.35
C ARG A 217 -15.93 -0.16 -17.82
N ASP A 218 -16.00 0.21 -19.08
CA ASP A 218 -15.18 1.31 -19.58
C ASP A 218 -15.70 2.62 -18.98
N ALA A 219 -14.83 3.34 -18.27
CA ALA A 219 -15.15 4.62 -17.66
C ALA A 219 -15.42 5.73 -18.70
N LYS A 220 -14.89 5.57 -19.93
CA LYS A 220 -15.16 6.45 -21.07
C LYS A 220 -15.46 5.59 -22.31
N PRO A 221 -16.63 4.95 -22.38
CA PRO A 221 -16.98 4.02 -23.45
C PRO A 221 -17.13 4.75 -24.79
N ALA A 222 -16.83 4.05 -25.88
CA ALA A 222 -17.22 4.50 -27.21
C ALA A 222 -18.75 4.51 -27.37
N PRO A 223 -19.32 5.38 -28.24
CA PRO A 223 -20.75 5.37 -28.51
C PRO A 223 -21.26 3.98 -28.93
N GLY A 224 -22.28 3.48 -28.23
CA GLY A 224 -22.86 2.14 -28.43
C GLY A 224 -22.27 1.04 -27.53
N ASP A 225 -21.16 1.31 -26.84
CA ASP A 225 -20.47 0.38 -25.95
C ASP A 225 -20.75 0.66 -24.46
N GLU A 226 -21.65 1.60 -24.15
CA GLU A 226 -21.91 2.08 -22.79
C GLU A 226 -22.39 0.96 -21.87
N ASN A 227 -23.18 0.01 -22.38
CA ASN A 227 -23.72 -1.08 -21.58
C ASN A 227 -22.76 -2.26 -21.40
N LYS A 228 -21.58 -2.24 -22.03
CA LYS A 228 -20.64 -3.35 -21.96
C LYS A 228 -19.97 -3.43 -20.60
N TYR A 229 -19.77 -4.66 -20.17
CA TYR A 229 -18.98 -5.00 -18.98
C TYR A 229 -17.78 -5.83 -19.39
N TRP A 230 -16.69 -5.66 -18.66
CA TRP A 230 -15.49 -6.46 -18.82
C TRP A 230 -15.18 -7.26 -17.56
N LEU A 231 -14.54 -8.40 -17.74
CA LEU A 231 -14.06 -9.30 -16.71
C LEU A 231 -12.64 -9.73 -17.07
N VAL A 232 -11.73 -9.59 -16.12
CA VAL A 232 -10.36 -10.10 -16.16
C VAL A 232 -10.20 -11.06 -14.99
N VAL A 233 -9.75 -12.27 -15.28
CA VAL A 233 -9.41 -13.27 -14.26
C VAL A 233 -7.91 -13.56 -14.33
N LEU A 234 -7.28 -13.75 -13.17
CA LEU A 234 -5.87 -14.13 -13.10
C LEU A 234 -5.73 -15.64 -13.26
N SER A 235 -5.76 -16.08 -14.52
CA SER A 235 -5.87 -17.50 -14.85
C SER A 235 -4.61 -18.34 -14.61
N SER A 236 -3.47 -17.72 -14.28
CA SER A 236 -2.22 -18.41 -13.97
C SER A 236 -1.68 -17.98 -12.60
N SER A 237 -1.48 -18.97 -11.72
CA SER A 237 -0.97 -18.81 -10.35
C SER A 237 -1.74 -17.83 -9.46
N ASN A 238 -2.96 -17.43 -9.82
CA ASN A 238 -3.69 -16.30 -9.21
C ASN A 238 -2.94 -14.96 -9.30
N VAL A 239 -2.03 -14.82 -10.26
CA VAL A 239 -1.16 -13.64 -10.41
C VAL A 239 -1.28 -13.03 -11.80
N TYR A 240 -1.45 -13.87 -12.83
CA TYR A 240 -1.30 -13.42 -14.21
C TYR A 240 -2.58 -13.61 -15.03
N GLY A 241 -2.96 -12.58 -15.79
CA GLY A 241 -4.08 -12.58 -16.73
C GLY A 241 -3.62 -12.24 -18.16
N HIS A 242 -4.23 -12.84 -19.18
CA HIS A 242 -3.78 -12.67 -20.57
C HIS A 242 -4.90 -12.38 -21.58
N PHE A 243 -6.14 -12.25 -21.10
CA PHE A 243 -7.28 -11.89 -21.92
C PHE A 243 -8.26 -11.05 -21.12
N VAL A 244 -9.06 -10.28 -21.85
CA VAL A 244 -10.20 -9.53 -21.32
C VAL A 244 -11.46 -10.13 -21.92
N ARG A 245 -12.39 -10.54 -21.07
CA ARG A 245 -13.70 -11.02 -21.48
C ARG A 245 -14.70 -9.87 -21.42
N GLN A 246 -15.43 -9.63 -22.51
CA GLN A 246 -16.48 -8.61 -22.58
C GLN A 246 -17.87 -9.23 -22.71
N TYR A 247 -18.86 -8.55 -22.14
CA TYR A 247 -20.28 -8.89 -22.19
C TYR A 247 -21.09 -7.67 -22.63
N GLY A 248 -22.21 -7.88 -23.31
CA GLY A 248 -23.04 -6.79 -23.83
C GLY A 248 -23.84 -6.02 -22.76
N THR A 249 -24.18 -6.68 -21.66
CA THR A 249 -24.92 -6.12 -20.51
C THR A 249 -24.54 -6.80 -19.19
N LEU A 250 -24.90 -6.21 -18.05
CA LEU A 250 -24.75 -6.83 -16.74
C LEU A 250 -25.44 -8.20 -16.67
N SER A 251 -26.67 -8.31 -17.19
CA SER A 251 -27.41 -9.58 -17.19
C SER A 251 -26.67 -10.68 -17.97
N THR A 252 -26.08 -10.35 -19.12
CA THR A 252 -25.28 -11.33 -19.88
C THR A 252 -24.01 -11.74 -19.17
N LEU A 253 -23.38 -10.83 -18.40
CA LEU A 253 -22.24 -11.13 -17.56
C LEU A 253 -22.60 -12.08 -16.42
N LEU A 254 -23.71 -11.79 -15.71
CA LEU A 254 -24.17 -12.61 -14.58
C LEU A 254 -24.61 -14.02 -15.00
N LEU A 255 -25.18 -14.15 -16.21
CA LEU A 255 -25.56 -15.44 -16.79
C LEU A 255 -24.41 -16.16 -17.49
N GLY A 256 -23.31 -15.44 -17.77
CA GLY A 256 -22.17 -15.98 -18.50
C GLY A 256 -22.42 -16.34 -19.95
N ILE A 257 -23.28 -15.58 -20.63
CA ILE A 257 -23.67 -15.81 -22.02
C ILE A 257 -23.23 -14.65 -22.92
N GLY A 258 -22.99 -14.92 -24.20
CA GLY A 258 -22.66 -13.87 -25.18
C GLY A 258 -21.30 -13.20 -24.94
N GLN A 259 -20.37 -13.92 -24.32
CA GLN A 259 -19.03 -13.44 -24.03
C GLN A 259 -18.17 -13.28 -25.29
N LYS A 260 -17.30 -12.28 -25.27
CA LYS A 260 -16.26 -12.07 -26.28
C LYS A 260 -14.90 -11.94 -25.60
N ASP A 261 -14.00 -12.87 -25.90
CA ASP A 261 -12.64 -12.85 -25.35
C ASP A 261 -11.69 -12.13 -26.30
N THR A 262 -10.95 -11.17 -25.77
CA THR A 262 -9.89 -10.46 -26.47
C THR A 262 -8.56 -10.77 -25.78
N TYR A 263 -7.70 -11.52 -26.47
CA TYR A 263 -6.42 -11.94 -25.94
C TYR A 263 -5.37 -10.84 -26.11
N ILE A 264 -4.67 -10.54 -25.02
CA ILE A 264 -3.53 -9.62 -24.97
C ILE A 264 -2.27 -10.34 -25.47
N SER A 265 -2.17 -11.64 -25.15
CA SER A 265 -1.09 -12.52 -25.57
C SER A 265 -1.62 -13.94 -25.82
N ASN A 266 -0.88 -14.74 -26.57
CA ASN A 266 -1.25 -16.12 -26.91
C ASN A 266 -0.94 -17.12 -25.76
N SER A 267 -0.20 -16.70 -24.74
CA SER A 267 0.12 -17.53 -23.58
C SER A 267 0.17 -16.73 -22.28
N ASN A 268 0.19 -17.44 -21.14
CA ASN A 268 0.12 -16.86 -19.81
C ASN A 268 1.10 -17.56 -18.84
N PRO A 269 2.19 -16.92 -18.38
CA PRO A 269 2.60 -15.53 -18.63
C PRO A 269 3.49 -15.32 -19.87
N THR A 270 3.59 -14.07 -20.30
CA THR A 270 4.51 -13.51 -21.32
C THR A 270 4.83 -12.05 -20.98
N THR A 271 5.70 -11.39 -21.77
CA THR A 271 6.09 -9.98 -21.56
C THR A 271 4.93 -8.99 -21.54
N ASN A 272 3.81 -9.29 -22.20
CA ASN A 272 2.65 -8.37 -22.30
C ASN A 272 1.50 -8.76 -21.36
N THR A 273 1.67 -9.80 -20.55
CA THR A 273 0.64 -10.33 -19.65
C THR A 273 0.36 -9.35 -18.51
N ILE A 274 -0.89 -9.34 -18.06
CA ILE A 274 -1.34 -8.62 -16.87
C ILE A 274 -0.68 -9.22 -15.64
N GLN A 275 -0.07 -8.39 -14.80
CA GLN A 275 0.42 -8.78 -13.48
C GLN A 275 -0.45 -8.14 -12.40
N GLY A 276 -1.00 -8.96 -11.51
CA GLY A 276 -1.89 -8.52 -10.44
C GLY A 276 -3.33 -8.26 -10.89
N PRO A 277 -4.27 -8.13 -9.93
CA PRO A 277 -5.70 -7.97 -10.22
C PRO A 277 -6.06 -6.54 -10.63
N ASN A 278 -5.27 -5.54 -10.25
CA ASN A 278 -5.63 -4.14 -10.38
C ASN A 278 -5.49 -3.65 -11.82
N VAL A 279 -6.61 -3.59 -12.54
CA VAL A 279 -6.69 -3.12 -13.93
C VAL A 279 -7.92 -2.25 -14.12
N VAL A 280 -7.88 -1.32 -15.07
CA VAL A 280 -9.04 -0.50 -15.42
C VAL A 280 -9.17 -0.37 -16.94
N MET A 281 -10.38 -0.11 -17.40
CA MET A 281 -10.65 0.18 -18.80
C MET A 281 -11.08 1.65 -18.96
N TYR A 282 -10.42 2.34 -19.87
CA TYR A 282 -10.72 3.73 -20.20
C TYR A 282 -10.48 3.98 -21.69
N ASP A 283 -11.48 4.50 -22.39
CA ASP A 283 -11.41 4.85 -23.82
C ASP A 283 -10.97 3.64 -24.68
N ASN A 284 -11.70 2.53 -24.50
CA ASN A 284 -11.50 1.26 -25.19
C ASN A 284 -10.08 0.67 -25.06
N SER A 285 -9.37 1.05 -23.99
CA SER A 285 -8.02 0.57 -23.67
C SER A 285 -7.94 0.08 -22.24
N LEU A 286 -7.29 -1.06 -22.02
CA LEU A 286 -7.03 -1.62 -20.70
C LEU A 286 -5.68 -1.11 -20.17
N TYR A 287 -5.66 -0.61 -18.94
CA TYR A 287 -4.47 -0.17 -18.23
C TYR A 287 -4.15 -1.15 -17.11
N TYR A 288 -2.90 -1.60 -17.05
CA TYR A 288 -2.46 -2.65 -16.12
C TYR A 288 -0.95 -2.63 -15.91
N ASN A 289 -0.46 -3.37 -14.91
CA ASN A 289 0.97 -3.53 -14.68
C ASN A 289 1.56 -4.53 -15.68
N CYS A 290 2.52 -4.09 -16.49
CA CYS A 290 3.25 -4.95 -17.40
C CYS A 290 4.07 -6.00 -16.64
N TYR A 291 3.99 -7.25 -17.09
CA TYR A 291 4.70 -8.40 -16.52
C TYR A 291 6.16 -8.09 -16.13
N TYR A 292 6.45 -8.25 -14.84
CA TYR A 292 7.79 -8.15 -14.25
C TYR A 292 8.50 -6.81 -14.50
N THR A 293 7.73 -5.72 -14.57
CA THR A 293 8.30 -4.38 -14.73
C THR A 293 7.62 -3.35 -13.84
N TYR A 294 8.27 -2.20 -13.70
CA TYR A 294 7.68 -0.99 -13.13
C TYR A 294 6.96 -0.12 -14.19
N SER A 295 6.43 -0.74 -15.25
CA SER A 295 5.74 -0.01 -16.33
C SER A 295 4.23 -0.21 -16.31
N VAL A 296 3.54 0.84 -16.74
CA VAL A 296 2.13 0.80 -17.10
C VAL A 296 2.01 0.31 -18.54
N CYS A 297 1.19 -0.71 -18.75
CA CYS A 297 0.78 -1.19 -20.06
C CYS A 297 -0.58 -0.61 -20.41
N GLN A 298 -0.74 -0.19 -21.67
CA GLN A 298 -2.00 0.21 -22.29
C GLN A 298 -2.27 -0.76 -23.45
N PHE A 299 -3.25 -1.65 -23.30
CA PHE A 299 -3.70 -2.54 -24.35
C PHE A 299 -4.94 -1.98 -25.04
N ASN A 300 -4.82 -1.61 -26.30
CA ASN A 300 -5.94 -1.10 -27.08
C ASN A 300 -6.83 -2.26 -27.57
N MET A 301 -8.09 -2.31 -27.13
CA MET A 301 -9.00 -3.43 -27.39
C MET A 301 -9.36 -3.61 -28.87
N ALA A 302 -9.30 -2.53 -29.68
CA ALA A 302 -9.61 -2.57 -31.10
C ALA A 302 -8.42 -3.02 -31.96
N THR A 303 -7.27 -2.37 -31.78
CA THR A 303 -6.05 -2.63 -32.58
C THR A 303 -5.23 -3.80 -32.04
N ARG A 304 -5.46 -4.21 -30.79
CA ARG A 304 -4.69 -5.24 -30.06
C ARG A 304 -3.21 -4.90 -29.89
N VAL A 305 -2.87 -3.62 -29.96
CA VAL A 305 -1.52 -3.11 -29.73
C VAL A 305 -1.34 -2.84 -28.23
N VAL A 306 -0.18 -3.23 -27.70
CA VAL A 306 0.27 -2.89 -26.35
C VAL A 306 1.31 -1.77 -26.45
N SER A 307 1.04 -0.67 -25.76
CA SER A 307 1.96 0.44 -25.57
C SER A 307 2.34 0.55 -24.09
N THR A 308 3.52 1.08 -23.79
CA THR A 308 4.02 1.12 -22.40
C THR A 308 4.56 2.49 -22.02
N VAL A 309 4.50 2.79 -20.72
CA VAL A 309 5.21 3.91 -20.13
C VAL A 309 5.81 3.50 -18.78
N ALA A 310 7.09 3.80 -18.59
CA ALA A 310 7.80 3.50 -17.36
C ALA A 310 7.44 4.50 -16.26
N LEU A 311 7.20 4.01 -15.05
CA LEU A 311 7.18 4.83 -13.84
C LEU A 311 8.62 5.17 -13.40
N PRO A 312 8.83 6.03 -12.38
CA PRO A 312 10.17 6.27 -11.85
C PRO A 312 10.91 4.97 -11.55
N SER A 313 12.21 4.91 -11.84
CA SER A 313 13.01 3.67 -11.79
C SER A 313 13.09 3.02 -10.40
N ASP A 314 12.73 3.78 -9.36
CA ASP A 314 12.73 3.35 -7.96
C ASP A 314 11.34 2.89 -7.48
N THR A 315 10.38 2.79 -8.41
CA THR A 315 9.04 2.23 -8.20
C THR A 315 9.09 0.76 -7.79
N GLY A 316 8.27 0.38 -6.81
CA GLY A 316 8.08 -1.01 -6.45
C GLY A 316 7.27 -1.77 -7.50
N TYR A 317 7.71 -2.99 -7.78
CA TYR A 317 7.00 -3.97 -8.59
C TYR A 317 7.38 -5.36 -8.10
N ASN A 318 6.61 -6.37 -8.48
CA ASN A 318 6.91 -7.77 -8.17
C ASN A 318 7.02 -8.04 -6.65
N ASN A 319 6.00 -7.66 -5.89
CA ASN A 319 5.88 -7.80 -4.43
C ASN A 319 6.83 -6.94 -3.59
N LYS A 320 7.26 -5.79 -4.11
CA LYS A 320 8.07 -4.85 -3.34
C LYS A 320 7.25 -3.98 -2.39
N PHE A 321 6.10 -3.48 -2.85
CA PHE A 321 5.12 -2.72 -2.05
C PHE A 321 3.67 -3.17 -2.31
N PRO A 322 3.34 -4.46 -2.11
CA PRO A 322 1.98 -4.95 -2.27
C PRO A 322 1.06 -4.33 -1.20
N PHE A 323 -0.23 -4.26 -1.50
CA PHE A 323 -1.23 -4.07 -0.46
C PHE A 323 -1.26 -5.25 0.51
N GLY A 324 -1.83 -5.02 1.69
CA GLY A 324 -1.97 -6.08 2.67
C GLY A 324 -2.46 -5.59 4.02
N HIS A 325 -2.53 -6.55 4.94
CA HIS A 325 -2.80 -6.35 6.35
C HIS A 325 -1.97 -7.36 7.16
N LEU A 326 -2.03 -7.29 8.49
CA LEU A 326 -1.18 -8.14 9.36
C LEU A 326 -1.31 -9.66 9.12
N GLY A 327 -2.42 -10.12 8.53
CA GLY A 327 -2.68 -11.54 8.30
C GLY A 327 -2.55 -12.02 6.85
N SER A 328 -2.37 -11.11 5.88
CA SER A 328 -2.27 -11.46 4.46
C SER A 328 -1.65 -10.33 3.65
N SER A 329 -0.92 -10.69 2.58
CA SER A 329 -0.46 -9.75 1.57
C SER A 329 -1.12 -10.07 0.24
N TYR A 330 -1.67 -9.04 -0.41
CA TYR A 330 -2.26 -9.17 -1.74
C TYR A 330 -1.13 -9.10 -2.77
N SER A 331 -0.63 -10.28 -3.13
CA SER A 331 0.54 -10.39 -3.99
C SER A 331 0.32 -9.70 -5.34
N TYR A 332 1.37 -9.04 -5.84
CA TYR A 332 1.45 -8.37 -7.13
C TYR A 332 0.49 -7.19 -7.30
N THR A 333 0.10 -6.55 -6.19
CA THR A 333 -0.70 -5.32 -6.17
C THR A 333 0.16 -4.07 -6.01
N ASP A 334 1.45 -4.13 -6.36
CA ASP A 334 2.38 -2.99 -6.26
C ASP A 334 1.88 -1.74 -6.99
N MET A 335 1.18 -1.95 -8.10
CA MET A 335 0.47 -0.93 -8.86
C MET A 335 -1.03 -1.17 -8.77
N ASP A 336 -1.74 -0.11 -8.51
CA ASP A 336 -3.19 -0.07 -8.49
C ASP A 336 -3.67 0.96 -9.49
N PHE A 337 -4.62 0.58 -10.34
CA PHE A 337 -5.12 1.45 -11.39
C PHE A 337 -6.51 1.90 -11.03
N ALA A 338 -6.77 3.20 -11.15
CA ALA A 338 -8.05 3.77 -10.80
C ALA A 338 -8.55 4.71 -11.90
N THR A 339 -9.87 4.80 -12.01
CA THR A 339 -10.56 5.75 -12.87
C THR A 339 -11.44 6.68 -12.06
N ASP A 340 -11.49 7.93 -12.45
CA ASP A 340 -12.48 8.89 -11.96
C ASP A 340 -13.01 9.76 -13.12
N GLU A 341 -13.78 10.79 -12.79
CA GLU A 341 -14.34 11.76 -13.73
C GLU A 341 -13.30 12.48 -14.59
N SER A 342 -12.05 12.51 -14.12
CA SER A 342 -10.95 13.25 -14.71
C SER A 342 -9.95 12.38 -15.47
N GLY A 343 -10.04 11.04 -15.42
CA GLY A 343 -9.22 10.13 -16.23
C GLY A 343 -8.68 8.91 -15.48
N VAL A 344 -7.50 8.45 -15.90
CA VAL A 344 -6.82 7.27 -15.38
C VAL A 344 -5.68 7.67 -14.44
N TYR A 345 -5.55 6.96 -13.33
CA TYR A 345 -4.45 7.09 -12.37
C TYR A 345 -3.79 5.74 -12.16
N VAL A 346 -2.51 5.80 -11.80
CA VAL A 346 -1.79 4.68 -11.22
C VAL A 346 -1.32 5.08 -9.83
N ILE A 347 -1.61 4.23 -8.86
CA ILE A 347 -1.30 4.36 -7.45
C ILE A 347 -0.26 3.29 -7.13
N TYR A 348 0.91 3.72 -6.66
CA TYR A 348 2.06 2.85 -6.46
C TYR A 348 2.90 3.37 -5.29
N ALA A 349 4.05 2.77 -5.03
CA ALA A 349 5.00 3.26 -4.05
C ALA A 349 6.42 3.23 -4.61
N THR A 350 7.28 4.09 -4.08
CA THR A 350 8.68 4.24 -4.49
C THR A 350 9.59 4.17 -3.28
N THR A 351 10.83 3.72 -3.45
CA THR A 351 11.80 3.74 -2.36
C THR A 351 12.18 5.16 -1.95
N SER A 352 12.23 6.12 -2.89
CA SER A 352 12.51 7.52 -2.58
C SER A 352 11.39 8.22 -1.80
N ASN A 353 10.16 7.70 -1.87
CA ASN A 353 9.04 8.14 -1.02
C ASN A 353 8.83 7.21 0.19
N PHE A 354 9.87 6.49 0.63
CA PHE A 354 9.84 5.63 1.83
C PHE A 354 8.74 4.56 1.82
N GLY A 355 8.34 4.07 0.63
CA GLY A 355 7.24 3.11 0.50
C GLY A 355 5.84 3.70 0.72
N ASN A 356 5.73 5.03 0.85
CA ASN A 356 4.45 5.72 0.88
C ASN A 356 3.83 5.78 -0.51
N VAL A 357 2.51 5.88 -0.54
CA VAL A 357 1.68 5.97 -1.73
C VAL A 357 2.09 7.17 -2.58
N VAL A 358 2.19 6.92 -3.87
CA VAL A 358 2.42 7.89 -4.94
C VAL A 358 1.29 7.72 -5.94
N ILE A 359 0.66 8.82 -6.33
CA ILE A 359 -0.40 8.86 -7.33
C ILE A 359 0.20 9.51 -8.58
N SER A 360 0.07 8.89 -9.74
CA SER A 360 0.39 9.52 -11.02
C SER A 360 -0.80 9.47 -11.95
N LYS A 361 -1.17 10.62 -12.52
CA LYS A 361 -2.19 10.69 -13.55
C LYS A 361 -1.61 10.25 -14.88
N ILE A 362 -2.28 9.33 -15.57
CA ILE A 362 -1.84 8.82 -16.87
C ILE A 362 -2.55 9.62 -17.97
N GLN A 363 -1.77 10.24 -18.85
CA GLN A 363 -2.29 10.81 -20.08
C GLN A 363 -2.58 9.68 -21.06
N THR A 364 -3.84 9.59 -21.49
CA THR A 364 -4.38 8.48 -22.28
C THR A 364 -4.05 8.58 -23.78
N SER A 365 -2.95 9.25 -24.13
CA SER A 365 -2.39 9.18 -25.48
C SER A 365 -1.95 7.74 -25.78
N ASN A 366 -1.67 7.46 -27.05
CA ASN A 366 -1.04 6.19 -27.44
C ASN A 366 0.28 6.52 -28.17
N PRO A 367 1.46 6.30 -27.55
CA PRO A 367 1.68 5.64 -26.25
C PRO A 367 1.22 6.48 -25.04
N PRO A 368 0.94 5.84 -23.88
CA PRO A 368 0.57 6.55 -22.67
C PRO A 368 1.74 7.37 -22.13
N VAL A 369 1.46 8.42 -21.36
CA VAL A 369 2.49 9.28 -20.74
C VAL A 369 2.17 9.51 -19.27
N VAL A 370 3.19 9.46 -18.42
CA VAL A 370 3.05 9.84 -17.00
C VAL A 370 2.90 11.36 -16.92
N GLY A 371 1.75 11.80 -16.43
CA GLY A 371 1.42 13.20 -16.22
C GLY A 371 1.84 13.68 -14.83
N GLN A 372 0.94 14.41 -14.17
CA GLN A 372 1.19 14.95 -12.83
C GLN A 372 1.27 13.82 -11.79
N THR A 373 2.18 13.99 -10.82
CA THR A 373 2.44 13.05 -9.73
C THR A 373 2.28 13.73 -8.38
N TRP A 374 1.66 13.03 -7.44
CA TRP A 374 1.48 13.43 -6.05
C TRP A 374 2.12 12.40 -5.12
N LYS A 375 2.87 12.88 -4.13
CA LYS A 375 3.47 12.04 -3.09
C LYS A 375 2.66 12.21 -1.81
N THR A 376 2.34 11.10 -1.15
CA THR A 376 1.56 11.13 0.09
C THR A 376 2.37 10.62 1.27
N SER A 377 1.80 10.72 2.48
CA SER A 377 2.36 10.17 3.71
C SER A 377 1.84 8.77 4.09
N LEU A 378 0.91 8.20 3.31
CA LEU A 378 0.31 6.90 3.59
C LEU A 378 1.25 5.74 3.21
N TYR A 379 1.66 4.92 4.16
CA TYR A 379 2.49 3.73 3.87
C TYR A 379 1.68 2.65 3.15
N LYS A 380 2.05 2.31 1.91
CA LYS A 380 1.19 1.53 1.00
C LYS A 380 0.81 0.15 1.55
N THR A 381 1.75 -0.55 2.19
CA THR A 381 1.52 -1.92 2.68
C THR A 381 0.62 -1.99 3.93
N THR A 382 0.18 -0.85 4.47
CA THR A 382 -0.83 -0.79 5.55
C THR A 382 -2.25 -0.65 5.02
N SER A 383 -2.40 -0.46 3.71
CA SER A 383 -3.69 -0.36 3.03
C SER A 383 -3.98 -1.66 2.29
N THR A 384 -5.27 -1.95 2.16
CA THR A 384 -5.77 -3.14 1.46
C THR A 384 -6.13 -2.85 0.01
N ASN A 385 -6.72 -1.69 -0.28
CA ASN A 385 -7.04 -1.22 -1.63
C ASN A 385 -7.05 0.31 -1.66
N THR A 386 -7.09 0.87 -2.88
CA THR A 386 -7.37 2.30 -3.09
C THR A 386 -8.37 2.52 -4.21
N PHE A 387 -8.98 3.70 -4.25
CA PHE A 387 -9.80 4.14 -5.39
C PHE A 387 -9.81 5.67 -5.49
N MET A 388 -10.13 6.21 -6.66
CA MET A 388 -10.17 7.65 -6.91
C MET A 388 -11.62 8.11 -7.12
N VAL A 389 -12.01 9.23 -6.53
CA VAL A 389 -13.28 9.91 -6.83
C VAL A 389 -13.00 11.40 -6.94
N CYS A 390 -13.29 12.01 -8.08
CA CYS A 390 -13.19 13.45 -8.29
C CYS A 390 -11.84 14.08 -7.91
N GLY A 391 -10.74 13.39 -8.20
CA GLY A 391 -9.38 13.80 -7.84
C GLY A 391 -9.03 13.58 -6.37
N VAL A 392 -9.84 12.85 -5.62
CA VAL A 392 -9.54 12.46 -4.23
C VAL A 392 -9.26 10.96 -4.18
N LEU A 393 -8.06 10.60 -3.74
CA LEU A 393 -7.72 9.21 -3.42
C LEU A 393 -8.38 8.83 -2.11
N TYR A 394 -8.94 7.64 -2.04
CA TYR A 394 -9.38 6.99 -0.82
C TYR A 394 -8.64 5.67 -0.66
N ALA A 395 -8.26 5.33 0.58
CA ALA A 395 -7.63 4.04 0.89
C ALA A 395 -8.40 3.29 1.96
N THR A 396 -8.43 1.96 1.81
CA THR A 396 -9.09 1.04 2.73
C THR A 396 -8.10 0.27 3.59
N ARG A 397 -8.54 -0.20 4.75
CA ARG A 397 -7.82 -1.15 5.60
C ARG A 397 -8.72 -2.22 6.16
N TYR A 398 -8.13 -3.39 6.38
CA TYR A 398 -8.81 -4.54 6.94
C TYR A 398 -9.12 -4.27 8.42
N LEU A 399 -10.38 -4.49 8.82
CA LEU A 399 -10.74 -4.56 10.24
C LEU A 399 -10.92 -6.00 10.69
N ASP A 400 -11.81 -6.72 10.01
CA ASP A 400 -12.10 -8.12 10.27
C ASP A 400 -12.69 -8.79 9.02
N LYS A 401 -13.16 -10.02 9.16
CA LYS A 401 -13.69 -10.82 8.04
C LYS A 401 -14.94 -10.22 7.41
N GLU A 402 -15.69 -9.41 8.14
CA GLU A 402 -16.97 -8.84 7.70
C GLU A 402 -16.88 -7.35 7.42
N ARG A 403 -15.78 -6.69 7.80
CA ARG A 403 -15.65 -5.23 7.73
C ARG A 403 -14.32 -4.77 7.15
N GLU A 404 -14.42 -3.83 6.22
CA GLU A 404 -13.33 -3.01 5.71
C GLU A 404 -13.59 -1.56 6.11
N GLU A 405 -12.54 -0.76 6.34
CA GLU A 405 -12.68 0.66 6.66
C GLU A 405 -11.98 1.53 5.63
N ILE A 406 -12.71 2.48 5.04
CA ILE A 406 -12.11 3.62 4.35
C ILE A 406 -11.65 4.60 5.43
N PHE A 407 -10.35 4.65 5.65
CA PHE A 407 -9.74 5.38 6.76
C PHE A 407 -8.97 6.61 6.29
N TYR A 408 -8.53 6.64 5.03
CA TYR A 408 -7.64 7.68 4.51
C TYR A 408 -8.18 8.34 3.25
N SER A 409 -7.92 9.64 3.09
CA SER A 409 -8.02 10.31 1.79
C SER A 409 -6.90 11.31 1.51
N TYR A 410 -6.62 11.51 0.23
CA TYR A 410 -5.71 12.53 -0.29
C TYR A 410 -6.39 13.33 -1.41
N ASP A 411 -6.53 14.63 -1.25
CA ASP A 411 -7.07 15.52 -2.28
C ASP A 411 -5.95 16.05 -3.18
N THR A 412 -5.97 15.67 -4.47
CA THR A 412 -4.92 16.05 -5.45
C THR A 412 -4.92 17.53 -5.85
N ILE A 413 -5.98 18.27 -5.54
CA ILE A 413 -6.08 19.72 -5.81
C ILE A 413 -5.52 20.50 -4.62
N THR A 414 -5.89 20.11 -3.40
CA THR A 414 -5.51 20.83 -2.18
C THR A 414 -4.28 20.26 -1.49
N ASN A 415 -3.78 19.10 -1.94
CA ASN A 415 -2.74 18.29 -1.31
C ASN A 415 -3.03 17.93 0.17
N LYS A 416 -4.30 17.98 0.57
CA LYS A 416 -4.71 17.73 1.95
C LYS A 416 -4.92 16.24 2.20
N GLU A 417 -4.29 15.74 3.25
CA GLU A 417 -4.44 14.37 3.72
C GLU A 417 -5.40 14.28 4.92
N ARG A 418 -6.12 13.17 5.03
CA ARG A 418 -6.98 12.85 6.18
C ARG A 418 -6.85 11.37 6.53
N PHE A 419 -6.81 11.06 7.83
CA PHE A 419 -6.72 9.68 8.36
C PHE A 419 -7.93 9.33 9.25
N ASP A 420 -8.98 10.16 9.24
CA ASP A 420 -10.07 10.17 10.22
C ASP A 420 -11.46 9.86 9.62
N LEU A 421 -11.54 9.37 8.38
CA LEU A 421 -12.82 9.18 7.65
C LEU A 421 -13.76 8.16 8.31
N LYS A 422 -13.23 7.03 8.80
CA LYS A 422 -13.98 5.98 9.53
C LYS A 422 -15.25 5.48 8.84
N VAL A 423 -15.23 5.35 7.50
CA VAL A 423 -16.38 4.83 6.73
C VAL A 423 -16.26 3.31 6.60
N ILE A 424 -17.31 2.56 6.92
CA ILE A 424 -17.27 1.09 6.97
C ILE A 424 -17.91 0.50 5.72
N ILE A 425 -17.20 -0.42 5.06
CA ILE A 425 -17.74 -1.30 4.02
C ILE A 425 -18.01 -2.66 4.66
N LYS A 426 -19.25 -3.14 4.53
CA LYS A 426 -19.63 -4.50 4.93
C LYS A 426 -19.25 -5.48 3.84
N LYS A 427 -18.34 -6.40 4.13
CA LYS A 427 -17.87 -7.41 3.19
C LYS A 427 -18.75 -8.65 3.20
N LEU A 428 -18.84 -9.32 2.05
CA LEU A 428 -19.45 -10.65 1.95
C LEU A 428 -18.42 -11.77 1.89
N GLN A 429 -17.18 -11.46 1.51
CA GLN A 429 -16.04 -12.37 1.62
C GLN A 429 -14.90 -11.71 2.42
N THR A 430 -13.93 -12.51 2.85
CA THR A 430 -12.92 -12.02 3.80
C THR A 430 -11.99 -10.99 3.16
N ASN A 431 -11.60 -11.22 1.90
CA ASN A 431 -10.62 -10.43 1.20
C ASN A 431 -11.27 -9.65 0.05
N ILE A 432 -10.74 -8.46 -0.22
CA ILE A 432 -11.08 -7.68 -1.42
C ILE A 432 -9.82 -7.63 -2.28
N GLU A 433 -9.78 -8.41 -3.35
CA GLU A 433 -8.64 -8.48 -4.26
C GLU A 433 -8.57 -7.30 -5.22
N TYR A 434 -9.71 -6.67 -5.51
CA TYR A 434 -9.81 -5.51 -6.39
C TYR A 434 -10.99 -4.63 -5.97
N LEU A 435 -10.74 -3.31 -5.97
CA LEU A 435 -11.73 -2.29 -5.66
C LEU A 435 -11.49 -1.08 -6.59
N ASN A 436 -12.49 -0.71 -7.39
CA ASN A 436 -12.38 0.49 -8.22
C ASN A 436 -13.71 1.24 -8.29
N TYR A 437 -13.63 2.56 -8.45
CA TYR A 437 -14.78 3.43 -8.65
C TYR A 437 -15.11 3.57 -10.14
N ASP A 438 -16.40 3.50 -10.48
CA ASP A 438 -16.89 3.82 -11.81
C ASP A 438 -17.62 5.18 -11.80
N PRO A 439 -17.09 6.21 -12.49
CA PRO A 439 -17.66 7.56 -12.48
C PRO A 439 -19.02 7.68 -13.18
N ARG A 440 -19.48 6.65 -13.89
CA ARG A 440 -20.72 6.71 -14.69
C ARG A 440 -21.98 6.38 -13.90
N ASP A 441 -21.88 5.50 -12.91
CA ASP A 441 -22.99 5.14 -12.01
C ASP A 441 -22.67 5.35 -10.53
N HIS A 442 -21.48 5.88 -10.24
CA HIS A 442 -21.02 6.21 -8.90
C HIS A 442 -20.98 4.99 -7.94
N LEU A 443 -20.69 3.81 -8.49
CA LEU A 443 -20.56 2.58 -7.72
C LEU A 443 -19.09 2.19 -7.53
N LEU A 444 -18.81 1.55 -6.41
CA LEU A 444 -17.59 0.77 -6.21
C LEU A 444 -17.78 -0.63 -6.76
N TYR A 445 -16.93 -1.02 -7.71
CA TYR A 445 -16.84 -2.35 -8.28
C TYR A 445 -15.79 -3.14 -7.53
N VAL A 446 -16.17 -4.34 -7.07
CA VAL A 446 -15.38 -5.15 -6.14
C VAL A 446 -15.23 -6.56 -6.69
N TYR A 447 -14.00 -7.08 -6.68
CA TYR A 447 -13.72 -8.51 -6.85
C TYR A 447 -13.25 -9.06 -5.50
N SER A 448 -13.90 -10.13 -5.04
CA SER A 448 -13.76 -10.63 -3.67
C SER A 448 -13.91 -12.16 -3.67
N ASP A 449 -12.81 -12.91 -3.58
CA ASP A 449 -12.77 -14.39 -3.59
C ASP A 449 -13.62 -15.04 -4.72
N ALA A 450 -13.44 -14.60 -5.97
CA ALA A 450 -14.23 -14.99 -7.16
C ALA A 450 -15.68 -14.46 -7.25
N TYR A 451 -16.11 -13.66 -6.29
CA TYR A 451 -17.36 -12.92 -6.35
C TYR A 451 -17.14 -11.54 -6.94
N ILE A 452 -18.13 -11.08 -7.68
CA ILE A 452 -18.22 -9.73 -8.22
C ILE A 452 -19.35 -8.99 -7.49
N LEU A 453 -19.03 -7.80 -6.96
CA LEU A 453 -19.95 -7.00 -6.16
C LEU A 453 -19.93 -5.54 -6.55
N THR A 454 -21.04 -4.86 -6.31
CA THR A 454 -21.12 -3.39 -6.41
C THR A 454 -21.63 -2.78 -5.12
N TYR A 455 -21.05 -1.67 -4.68
CA TYR A 455 -21.53 -0.86 -3.56
C TYR A 455 -21.87 0.56 -4.01
N ASP A 456 -22.94 1.14 -3.49
CA ASP A 456 -23.32 2.52 -3.72
C ASP A 456 -22.48 3.46 -2.83
N LEU A 457 -21.98 4.55 -3.42
CA LEU A 457 -21.32 5.64 -2.70
C LEU A 457 -22.33 6.74 -2.37
N ILE A 458 -22.30 7.23 -1.14
CA ILE A 458 -23.13 8.35 -0.68
C ILE A 458 -22.24 9.57 -0.52
N PHE A 459 -22.67 10.69 -1.09
CA PHE A 459 -21.96 11.96 -1.06
C PHE A 459 -22.76 13.08 -0.40
N GLN A 460 -22.07 14.11 0.09
CA GLN A 460 -22.62 15.30 0.74
C GLN A 460 -22.17 16.60 0.08
#